data_AF-A0A1I2AL41-F1
#
_entry.id   AF-A0A1I2AL41-F1
#
_cell.length_a   1.000
_cell.length_b   1.000
_cell.length_c   1.000
_cell.angle_alpha   90.00
_cell.angle_beta   90.00
_cell.angle_gamma   90.00
#
_symmetry.space_group_name_H-M   'P 1'
#
loop_
_entity.id
_entity.type
_entity.pdbx_description
1 polymer ?
#
loop_
_entity_poly.entity_id
_entity_poly.type
_entity_poly.pdbx_seq_one_letter_code
_entity_poly.pdbx_strand_id
1 'polypeptide(L)'
;MRNKYFCYTLLLLFVIGCKDDKYTVPVPKDALQNDCIKRTLGPNLAGSNIEFAYAMALPASKGKIVSAQVEASIAGAAATYLENKSYYTNGSGVDVGVPIGDPSVNEAAFTRVTFTKDTNAVTLRYYYSIPQEARGKSVKFTFSVKSSNGESVSYAMGPYVISKMDMVLDLPVKNADSCFISIADMAVYNAADAAAKADKIDLVYLYRSIPNISFGHALVSPGADPVYLPDVVLPPNANRVTKVSKVWNLRDFNLARLQYGIYIDDLDFQQLDISNAPGYAVNFKAEAGAWVETTDGKYRAYIYINKADNAKKSAVISMKRYTLK
;
A
#
# COMPACT_ATOMS: atom_id res chain seq x y z
N MET A 1 18.10 87.84 16.15
CA MET A 1 17.50 87.41 14.87
C MET A 1 17.01 85.98 15.04
N ARG A 2 15.72 85.74 14.86
CA ARG A 2 14.99 84.53 15.29
C ARG A 2 14.66 83.70 14.05
N ASN A 3 15.42 82.62 13.80
CA ASN A 3 15.19 81.73 12.66
C ASN A 3 14.25 80.58 13.05
N LYS A 4 13.19 80.48 12.25
CA LYS A 4 12.20 79.40 12.18
C LYS A 4 12.89 78.13 11.67
N TYR A 5 12.77 77.01 12.38
CA TYR A 5 12.97 75.68 11.80
C TYR A 5 11.76 74.81 12.10
N PHE A 6 11.11 74.47 11.00
CA PHE A 6 9.99 73.58 10.84
C PHE A 6 10.59 72.21 10.51
N CYS A 7 10.48 71.24 11.43
CA CYS A 7 10.96 69.88 11.20
C CYS A 7 9.76 68.94 10.98
N TYR A 8 9.46 68.72 9.70
CA TYR A 8 8.73 67.56 9.22
C TYR A 8 9.65 66.34 9.29
N THR A 9 9.21 65.26 9.94
CA THR A 9 9.72 63.91 9.71
C THR A 9 8.55 63.03 9.30
N LEU A 10 8.39 62.89 7.98
CA LEU A 10 7.47 61.92 7.35
C LEU A 10 8.29 60.69 6.93
N LEU A 11 7.86 59.55 7.42
CA LEU A 11 8.45 58.22 7.28
C LEU A 11 8.29 57.71 5.85
N LEU A 12 9.41 57.46 5.15
CA LEU A 12 9.45 56.77 3.85
C LEU A 12 9.64 55.26 4.10
N LEU A 13 8.56 54.49 3.93
CA LEU A 13 8.60 53.03 3.82
C LEU A 13 8.32 52.65 2.37
N PHE A 14 9.36 52.21 1.66
CA PHE A 14 9.24 51.59 0.34
C PHE A 14 8.65 50.18 0.50
N VAL A 15 7.41 50.01 0.02
CA VAL A 15 6.79 48.69 -0.15
C VAL A 15 7.19 48.16 -1.52
N ILE A 16 8.19 47.28 -1.57
CA ILE A 16 8.43 46.44 -2.75
C ILE A 16 7.41 45.30 -2.66
N GLY A 17 6.25 45.48 -3.28
CA GLY A 17 5.27 44.42 -3.46
C GLY A 17 5.82 43.36 -4.41
N CYS A 18 5.82 42.09 -3.98
CA CYS A 18 5.97 40.95 -4.88
C CYS A 18 4.97 41.10 -6.03
N LYS A 19 5.45 40.97 -7.27
CA LYS A 19 4.57 40.91 -8.44
C LYS A 19 3.77 39.61 -8.34
N ASP A 20 2.46 39.71 -8.20
CA ASP A 20 1.57 38.56 -8.33
C ASP A 20 1.68 38.04 -9.77
N ASP A 21 2.33 36.89 -9.96
CA ASP A 21 2.28 36.17 -11.22
C ASP A 21 0.84 35.68 -11.42
N LYS A 22 0.08 36.41 -12.26
CA LYS A 22 -1.29 36.07 -12.62
C LYS A 22 -1.29 34.65 -13.18
N TYR A 23 -2.02 33.74 -12.52
CA TYR A 23 -2.26 32.38 -13.02
C TYR A 23 -2.85 32.45 -14.44
N THR A 24 -2.07 32.07 -15.44
CA THR A 24 -2.53 31.95 -16.82
C THR A 24 -3.02 30.53 -17.07
N VAL A 25 -4.27 30.38 -17.51
CA VAL A 25 -4.80 29.09 -17.95
C VAL A 25 -3.96 28.60 -19.14
N PRO A 26 -3.37 27.40 -19.09
CA PRO A 26 -2.59 26.86 -20.20
C PRO A 26 -3.43 26.80 -21.48
N VAL A 27 -2.87 27.25 -22.60
CA VAL A 27 -3.52 27.12 -23.91
C VAL A 27 -3.37 25.66 -24.37
N PRO A 28 -4.47 24.94 -24.67
CA PRO A 28 -4.38 23.58 -25.20
C PRO A 28 -3.59 23.55 -26.51
N LYS A 29 -2.72 22.54 -26.68
CA LYS A 29 -2.00 22.36 -27.94
C LYS A 29 -2.97 22.04 -29.06
N ASP A 30 -2.72 22.57 -30.25
CA ASP A 30 -3.44 22.22 -31.47
C ASP A 30 -2.91 20.90 -32.07
N ALA A 31 -2.84 19.83 -31.27
CA ALA A 31 -2.33 18.51 -31.67
C ALA A 31 -2.82 17.44 -30.68
N LEU A 32 -2.63 16.16 -31.00
CA LEU A 32 -2.81 15.09 -30.04
C LEU A 32 -1.86 15.29 -28.86
N GLN A 33 -2.40 15.25 -27.65
CA GLN A 33 -1.64 15.41 -26.42
C GLN A 33 -2.12 14.41 -25.37
N ASN A 34 -1.23 14.12 -24.43
CA ASN A 34 -1.52 13.22 -23.32
C ASN A 34 -0.83 13.70 -22.04
N ASP A 35 -1.30 13.17 -20.91
CA ASP A 35 -0.70 13.34 -19.60
C ASP A 35 -1.01 12.12 -18.74
N CYS A 36 -0.19 11.84 -17.73
CA CYS A 36 -0.40 10.69 -16.85
C CYS A 36 -0.02 11.00 -15.42
N ILE A 37 -0.86 10.60 -14.47
CA ILE A 37 -0.60 10.71 -13.04
C ILE A 37 -0.69 9.35 -12.36
N LYS A 38 0.22 9.08 -11.41
CA LYS A 38 0.10 7.94 -10.50
C LYS A 38 -0.91 8.28 -9.42
N ARG A 39 -1.89 7.40 -9.18
CA ARG A 39 -2.94 7.56 -8.17
C ARG A 39 -2.63 6.79 -6.88
N THR A 40 -1.96 5.64 -6.97
CA THR A 40 -1.60 4.85 -5.79
C THR A 40 -0.65 5.62 -4.87
N LEU A 41 -0.91 5.56 -3.57
CA LEU A 41 -0.02 6.05 -2.50
C LEU A 41 0.55 4.87 -1.70
N GLY A 42 1.68 5.09 -1.03
CA GLY A 42 2.37 4.06 -0.24
C GLY A 42 3.27 3.13 -1.06
N PRO A 43 3.83 2.08 -0.41
CA PRO A 43 4.75 1.14 -1.03
C PRO A 43 4.05 0.25 -2.07
N ASN A 44 4.76 -0.08 -3.15
CA ASN A 44 4.26 -0.96 -4.20
C ASN A 44 4.50 -2.42 -3.81
N LEU A 45 3.47 -3.11 -3.31
CA LEU A 45 3.55 -4.51 -2.84
C LEU A 45 3.18 -5.50 -3.95
N ALA A 46 3.94 -6.58 -4.09
CA ALA A 46 3.56 -7.66 -5.00
C ALA A 46 2.16 -8.21 -4.65
N GLY A 47 1.32 -8.46 -5.66
CA GLY A 47 -0.10 -8.82 -5.50
C GLY A 47 -1.06 -7.64 -5.29
N SER A 48 -0.55 -6.41 -5.14
CA SER A 48 -1.35 -5.17 -5.14
C SER A 48 -1.31 -4.48 -6.51
N ASN A 49 -2.09 -3.40 -6.65
CA ASN A 49 -2.13 -2.62 -7.90
C ASN A 49 -1.36 -1.30 -7.80
N ILE A 50 -0.66 -0.94 -8.87
CA ILE A 50 -0.28 0.46 -9.15
C ILE A 50 -1.33 1.04 -10.10
N GLU A 51 -2.04 2.06 -9.64
CA GLU A 51 -3.09 2.76 -10.38
C GLU A 51 -2.55 4.05 -10.98
N PHE A 52 -2.89 4.29 -12.24
CA PHE A 52 -2.61 5.52 -12.97
C PHE A 52 -3.89 6.08 -13.59
N ALA A 53 -3.99 7.40 -13.72
CA ALA A 53 -4.95 8.06 -14.61
C ALA A 53 -4.21 8.64 -15.81
N TYR A 54 -4.57 8.16 -17.00
CA TYR A 54 -3.98 8.55 -18.27
C TYR A 54 -4.97 9.39 -19.07
N ALA A 55 -4.68 10.67 -19.19
CA ALA A 55 -5.48 11.66 -19.89
C ALA A 55 -4.97 11.83 -21.33
N MET A 56 -5.90 11.94 -22.28
CA MET A 56 -5.62 12.12 -23.69
C MET A 56 -6.59 13.13 -24.28
N ALA A 57 -6.12 14.01 -25.15
CA ALA A 57 -6.97 14.99 -25.82
C ALA A 57 -6.48 15.30 -27.24
N LEU A 58 -7.42 15.55 -28.14
CA LEU A 58 -7.21 15.97 -29.52
C LEU A 58 -8.26 17.05 -29.85
N PRO A 59 -7.91 18.15 -30.55
CA PRO A 59 -8.90 19.09 -31.05
C PRO A 59 -9.96 18.39 -31.90
N ALA A 60 -11.24 18.69 -31.66
CA ALA A 60 -12.36 17.99 -32.31
C ALA A 60 -12.35 18.08 -33.84
N SER A 61 -11.78 19.17 -34.37
CA SER A 61 -11.58 19.43 -35.80
C SER A 61 -10.52 18.53 -36.44
N LYS A 62 -9.64 17.90 -35.65
CA LYS A 62 -8.50 17.11 -36.15
C LYS A 62 -8.73 15.61 -36.20
N GLY A 63 -9.77 15.08 -35.55
CA GLY A 63 -10.04 13.65 -35.57
C GLY A 63 -10.76 13.16 -34.33
N LYS A 64 -10.52 11.90 -33.98
CA LYS A 64 -11.02 11.18 -32.80
C LYS A 64 -9.88 10.35 -32.20
N ILE A 65 -9.95 10.02 -30.91
CA ILE A 65 -9.04 9.06 -30.27
C ILE A 65 -9.52 7.64 -30.62
N VAL A 66 -8.60 6.77 -31.07
CA VAL A 66 -8.96 5.41 -31.56
C VAL A 66 -8.43 4.28 -30.69
N SER A 67 -7.32 4.47 -30.00
CA SER A 67 -6.79 3.48 -29.05
C SER A 67 -5.84 4.10 -28.03
N ALA A 68 -5.75 3.44 -26.88
CA ALA A 68 -4.75 3.72 -25.86
C ALA A 68 -4.05 2.41 -25.46
N GLN A 69 -2.77 2.51 -25.13
CA GLN A 69 -1.94 1.37 -24.76
C GLN A 69 -0.97 1.75 -23.64
N VAL A 70 -0.70 0.80 -22.76
CA VAL A 70 0.38 0.88 -21.77
C VAL A 70 1.35 -0.27 -22.01
N GLU A 71 2.64 0.04 -22.05
CA GLU A 71 3.72 -0.93 -22.03
C GLU A 71 4.41 -0.88 -20.65
N ALA A 72 4.46 -2.01 -19.95
CA ALA A 72 5.17 -2.14 -18.68
C ALA A 72 6.52 -2.85 -18.90
N SER A 73 7.59 -2.37 -18.27
CA SER A 73 8.93 -2.97 -18.41
C SER A 73 9.05 -4.38 -17.82
N ILE A 74 8.10 -4.77 -16.97
CA ILE A 74 7.89 -6.13 -16.46
C ILE A 74 6.40 -6.41 -16.66
N ALA A 75 6.06 -7.52 -17.32
CA ALA A 75 4.68 -7.89 -17.60
C ALA A 75 3.84 -7.89 -16.32
N GLY A 76 2.62 -7.33 -16.39
CA GLY A 76 1.72 -7.34 -15.24
C GLY A 76 1.15 -8.73 -14.99
N ALA A 77 0.68 -9.01 -13.77
CA ALA A 77 -0.08 -10.22 -13.49
C ALA A 77 -1.40 -10.24 -14.29
N ALA A 78 -2.05 -11.40 -14.38
CA ALA A 78 -3.26 -11.61 -15.20
C ALA A 78 -4.41 -10.62 -14.93
N ALA A 79 -4.49 -10.06 -13.72
CA ALA A 79 -5.48 -9.05 -13.34
C ALA A 79 -5.15 -7.62 -13.81
N THR A 80 -4.09 -7.43 -14.61
CA THR A 80 -3.72 -6.12 -15.16
C THR A 80 -4.66 -5.69 -16.28
N TYR A 81 -5.17 -4.46 -16.22
CA TYR A 81 -6.09 -3.94 -17.22
C TYR A 81 -6.05 -2.42 -17.35
N LEU A 82 -6.51 -1.93 -18.50
CA LEU A 82 -6.78 -0.52 -18.76
C LEU A 82 -8.30 -0.38 -18.88
N GLU A 83 -8.90 0.53 -18.12
CA GLU A 83 -10.34 0.70 -18.16
C GLU A 83 -10.84 1.13 -19.54
N ASN A 84 -11.99 0.59 -19.92
CA ASN A 84 -12.73 0.97 -21.12
C ASN A 84 -13.80 2.04 -20.84
N LYS A 85 -13.70 2.70 -19.68
CA LYS A 85 -14.51 3.85 -19.29
C LYS A 85 -13.61 5.06 -19.17
N SER A 86 -14.01 6.16 -19.79
CA SER A 86 -13.45 7.48 -19.51
C SER A 86 -14.13 8.06 -18.29
N TYR A 87 -13.35 8.58 -17.35
CA TYR A 87 -13.84 9.25 -16.15
C TYR A 87 -13.80 10.76 -16.34
N TYR A 88 -14.97 11.36 -16.49
CA TYR A 88 -15.16 12.81 -16.46
C TYR A 88 -15.47 13.24 -15.02
N THR A 89 -15.37 14.54 -14.75
CA THR A 89 -15.69 15.11 -13.45
C THR A 89 -16.91 16.01 -13.58
N ASN A 90 -17.96 15.76 -12.79
CA ASN A 90 -19.14 16.63 -12.78
C ASN A 90 -18.91 17.90 -11.95
N GLY A 91 -19.91 18.80 -11.90
CA GLY A 91 -19.82 20.06 -11.17
C GLY A 91 -19.57 19.93 -9.65
N SER A 92 -19.73 18.73 -9.08
CA SER A 92 -19.48 18.44 -7.66
C SER A 92 -18.13 17.77 -7.40
N GLY A 93 -17.28 17.62 -8.43
CA GLY A 93 -15.98 16.94 -8.29
C GLY A 93 -16.08 15.41 -8.29
N VAL A 94 -17.24 14.84 -8.63
CA VAL A 94 -17.45 13.39 -8.62
C VAL A 94 -17.17 12.80 -10.00
N ASP A 95 -16.52 11.65 -10.01
CA ASP A 95 -16.21 10.87 -11.19
C ASP A 95 -17.48 10.32 -11.88
N VAL A 96 -17.58 10.51 -13.20
CA VAL A 96 -18.63 9.99 -14.07
C VAL A 96 -17.99 9.11 -15.14
N GLY A 97 -18.11 7.79 -14.97
CA GLY A 97 -17.55 6.81 -15.89
C GLY A 97 -18.44 6.60 -17.11
N VAL A 98 -17.92 6.88 -18.31
CA VAL A 98 -18.61 6.71 -19.59
C VAL A 98 -17.87 5.66 -20.42
N PRO A 99 -18.53 4.54 -20.82
CA PRO A 99 -17.89 3.52 -21.67
C PRO A 99 -17.47 4.09 -23.03
N ILE A 100 -16.23 3.81 -23.46
CA ILE A 100 -15.65 4.28 -24.74
C ILE A 100 -15.27 3.14 -25.70
N GLY A 101 -15.33 1.89 -25.25
CA GLY A 101 -14.84 0.74 -25.99
C GLY A 101 -15.12 -0.57 -25.27
N ASP A 102 -14.60 -1.66 -25.83
CA ASP A 102 -14.60 -2.98 -25.20
C ASP A 102 -13.52 -3.09 -24.12
N PRO A 103 -13.58 -4.08 -23.21
CA PRO A 103 -12.53 -4.31 -22.22
C PRO A 103 -11.13 -4.42 -22.85
N SER A 104 -10.10 -3.97 -22.12
CA SER A 104 -8.73 -4.02 -22.63
C SER A 104 -8.24 -5.45 -22.83
N VAL A 105 -7.38 -5.64 -23.83
CA VAL A 105 -6.58 -6.85 -24.00
C VAL A 105 -5.23 -6.64 -23.31
N ASN A 106 -4.86 -7.57 -22.42
CA ASN A 106 -3.56 -7.58 -21.75
C ASN A 106 -2.75 -8.79 -22.25
N GLU A 107 -1.65 -8.52 -22.95
CA GLU A 107 -0.79 -9.54 -23.56
C GLU A 107 0.68 -9.18 -23.34
N ALA A 108 1.41 -10.07 -22.68
CA ALA A 108 2.80 -9.86 -22.27
C ALA A 108 2.99 -8.51 -21.54
N ALA A 109 3.79 -7.61 -22.11
CA ALA A 109 4.07 -6.29 -21.55
C ALA A 109 3.01 -5.23 -21.90
N PHE A 110 2.06 -5.54 -22.79
CA PHE A 110 1.17 -4.55 -23.38
C PHE A 110 -0.28 -4.72 -22.91
N THR A 111 -0.87 -3.63 -22.45
CA THR A 111 -2.30 -3.53 -22.16
C THR A 111 -2.92 -2.51 -23.09
N ARG A 112 -3.91 -2.90 -23.90
CA ARG A 112 -4.50 -2.04 -24.94
C ARG A 112 -6.02 -1.99 -24.85
N VAL A 113 -6.58 -0.80 -25.05
CA VAL A 113 -8.01 -0.62 -25.29
C VAL A 113 -8.25 0.03 -26.66
N THR A 114 -9.22 -0.50 -27.39
CA THR A 114 -9.67 0.04 -28.68
C THR A 114 -11.00 0.75 -28.48
N PHE A 115 -11.12 1.95 -29.04
CA PHE A 115 -12.28 2.80 -28.83
C PHE A 115 -13.32 2.46 -29.90
N THR A 116 -14.55 2.21 -29.47
CA THR A 116 -15.70 1.96 -30.36
C THR A 116 -16.66 3.15 -30.40
N LYS A 117 -16.39 4.18 -29.60
CA LYS A 117 -17.13 5.45 -29.59
C LYS A 117 -16.23 6.62 -29.91
N ASP A 118 -16.76 7.52 -30.71
CA ASP A 118 -16.13 8.79 -31.05
C ASP A 118 -15.94 9.67 -29.82
N THR A 119 -14.70 10.02 -29.53
CA THR A 119 -14.34 10.96 -28.48
C THR A 119 -13.04 11.68 -28.81
N ASN A 120 -12.90 12.88 -28.26
CA ASN A 120 -11.76 13.78 -28.47
C ASN A 120 -10.97 14.03 -27.19
N ALA A 121 -11.52 13.64 -26.04
CA ALA A 121 -10.86 13.79 -24.76
C ALA A 121 -11.32 12.68 -23.82
N VAL A 122 -10.38 11.99 -23.19
CA VAL A 122 -10.68 10.91 -22.24
C VAL A 122 -9.65 10.83 -21.13
N THR A 123 -10.06 10.31 -19.98
CA THR A 123 -9.15 9.90 -18.90
C THR A 123 -9.46 8.46 -18.54
N LEU A 124 -8.54 7.56 -18.84
CA LEU A 124 -8.66 6.14 -18.53
C LEU A 124 -7.85 5.80 -17.28
N ARG A 125 -8.29 4.82 -16.50
CA ARG A 125 -7.50 4.30 -15.37
C ARG A 125 -6.81 3.01 -15.76
N TYR A 126 -5.51 2.96 -15.50
CA TYR A 126 -4.71 1.76 -15.68
C TYR A 126 -4.41 1.15 -14.32
N TYR A 127 -4.66 -0.16 -14.19
CA TYR A 127 -4.38 -0.94 -13.00
C TYR A 127 -3.31 -1.98 -13.33
N TYR A 128 -2.07 -1.70 -12.96
CA TYR A 128 -0.98 -2.66 -13.05
C TYR A 128 -0.99 -3.58 -11.83
N SER A 129 -1.36 -4.84 -12.02
CA SER A 129 -1.29 -5.84 -10.96
C SER A 129 0.15 -6.33 -10.83
N ILE A 130 0.81 -5.98 -9.72
CA ILE A 130 2.24 -6.21 -9.52
C ILE A 130 2.51 -7.72 -9.41
N PRO A 131 3.25 -8.35 -10.34
CA PRO A 131 3.54 -9.77 -10.27
C PRO A 131 4.62 -10.07 -9.21
N GLN A 132 4.71 -11.32 -8.78
CA GLN A 132 5.71 -11.73 -7.80
C GLN A 132 7.15 -11.55 -8.31
N GLU A 133 7.39 -11.74 -9.60
CA GLU A 133 8.70 -11.57 -10.22
C GLU A 133 9.21 -10.12 -10.22
N ALA A 134 8.34 -9.13 -10.02
CA ALA A 134 8.72 -7.73 -9.96
C ALA A 134 9.25 -7.32 -8.58
N ARG A 135 9.12 -8.17 -7.56
CA ARG A 135 9.52 -7.90 -6.18
C ARG A 135 10.99 -7.47 -6.08
N GLY A 136 11.24 -6.37 -5.38
CA GLY A 136 12.58 -5.81 -5.21
C GLY A 136 13.21 -5.22 -6.49
N LYS A 137 12.46 -5.15 -7.60
CA LYS A 137 12.89 -4.54 -8.87
C LYS A 137 12.22 -3.18 -9.06
N SER A 138 12.58 -2.51 -10.15
CA SER A 138 11.91 -1.29 -10.60
C SER A 138 11.09 -1.57 -11.85
N VAL A 139 9.87 -1.02 -11.90
CA VAL A 139 8.99 -1.09 -13.07
C VAL A 139 8.84 0.30 -13.68
N LYS A 140 8.90 0.39 -15.01
CA LYS A 140 8.62 1.59 -15.80
C LYS A 140 7.41 1.35 -16.69
N PHE A 141 6.71 2.43 -17.04
CA PHE A 141 5.53 2.38 -17.89
C PHE A 141 5.64 3.40 -19.02
N THR A 142 5.25 2.99 -20.23
CA THR A 142 5.09 3.88 -21.37
C THR A 142 3.63 3.86 -21.78
N PHE A 143 2.93 4.97 -21.52
CA PHE A 143 1.57 5.18 -22.00
C PHE A 143 1.63 5.74 -23.41
N SER A 144 0.71 5.32 -24.28
CA SER A 144 0.63 5.82 -25.65
C SER A 144 -0.82 5.88 -26.11
N VAL A 145 -1.09 6.81 -27.02
CA VAL A 145 -2.41 7.02 -27.64
C VAL A 145 -2.25 7.18 -29.15
N LYS A 146 -3.25 6.73 -29.89
CA LYS A 146 -3.38 6.95 -31.34
C LYS A 146 -4.71 7.63 -31.65
N SER A 147 -4.69 8.54 -32.62
CA SER A 147 -5.87 9.20 -33.16
C SER A 147 -6.19 8.78 -34.59
N SER A 148 -7.40 9.09 -35.05
CA SER A 148 -7.90 8.77 -36.38
C SER A 148 -7.17 9.50 -37.51
N ASN A 149 -6.46 10.59 -37.21
CA ASN A 149 -5.62 11.33 -38.17
C ASN A 149 -4.19 10.79 -38.28
N GLY A 150 -3.89 9.67 -37.60
CA GLY A 150 -2.59 9.01 -37.64
C GLY A 150 -1.57 9.54 -36.62
N GLU A 151 -1.87 10.61 -35.88
CA GLU A 151 -0.99 11.07 -34.81
C GLU A 151 -0.88 10.04 -33.68
N SER A 152 0.30 9.99 -33.06
CA SER A 152 0.55 9.21 -31.86
C SER A 152 1.53 9.94 -30.95
N VAL A 153 1.23 9.92 -29.65
CA VAL A 153 2.09 10.50 -28.61
C VAL A 153 2.21 9.53 -27.45
N SER A 154 3.29 9.65 -26.69
CA SER A 154 3.61 8.78 -25.56
C SER A 154 3.99 9.57 -24.31
N TYR A 155 3.82 8.94 -23.15
CA TYR A 155 4.13 9.50 -21.84
C TYR A 155 4.80 8.44 -20.97
N ALA A 156 6.01 8.73 -20.48
CA ALA A 156 6.76 7.81 -19.63
C ALA A 156 6.47 8.05 -18.14
N MET A 157 6.31 6.97 -17.37
CA MET A 157 6.10 7.00 -15.93
C MET A 157 7.07 6.07 -15.21
N GLY A 158 7.60 6.54 -14.08
CA GLY A 158 8.55 5.79 -13.26
C GLY A 158 10.01 6.10 -13.60
N PRO A 159 10.97 5.28 -13.12
CA PRO A 159 10.76 3.97 -12.48
C PRO A 159 10.07 4.04 -11.11
N TYR A 160 9.31 3.01 -10.79
CA TYR A 160 8.74 2.79 -9.46
C TYR A 160 9.34 1.53 -8.84
N VAL A 161 9.91 1.68 -7.64
CA VAL A 161 10.47 0.56 -6.88
C VAL A 161 9.33 -0.30 -6.34
N ILE A 162 9.44 -1.62 -6.56
CA ILE A 162 8.58 -2.61 -5.96
C ILE A 162 9.22 -3.09 -4.66
N SER A 163 8.45 -3.04 -3.59
CA SER A 163 8.86 -3.45 -2.26
C SER A 163 9.33 -4.91 -2.25
N LYS A 164 10.27 -5.23 -1.36
CA LYS A 164 10.66 -6.61 -1.05
C LYS A 164 9.71 -7.29 -0.05
N MET A 165 8.79 -6.54 0.53
CA MET A 165 7.85 -7.06 1.52
C MET A 165 6.84 -8.02 0.90
N ASP A 166 6.46 -8.99 1.71
CA ASP A 166 5.26 -9.80 1.53
C ASP A 166 4.12 -9.22 2.39
N MET A 167 2.87 -9.48 1.97
CA MET A 167 1.69 -9.12 2.73
C MET A 167 0.63 -10.23 2.65
N VAL A 168 0.01 -10.53 3.79
CA VAL A 168 -1.17 -11.39 3.90
C VAL A 168 -2.20 -10.70 4.77
N LEU A 169 -3.46 -10.81 4.38
CA LEU A 169 -4.59 -10.16 5.04
C LEU A 169 -5.49 -11.19 5.69
N ASP A 170 -6.18 -10.77 6.75
CA ASP A 170 -7.36 -11.43 7.30
C ASP A 170 -7.13 -12.90 7.73
N LEU A 171 -5.98 -13.20 8.31
CA LEU A 171 -5.69 -14.50 8.91
C LEU A 171 -6.51 -14.70 10.19
N PRO A 172 -7.37 -15.73 10.27
CA PRO A 172 -8.09 -16.03 11.50
C PRO A 172 -7.17 -16.72 12.51
N VAL A 173 -7.22 -16.27 13.76
CA VAL A 173 -6.56 -16.94 14.90
C VAL A 173 -7.57 -17.24 15.99
N LYS A 174 -7.45 -18.41 16.62
CA LYS A 174 -8.37 -18.86 17.66
C LYS A 174 -7.66 -19.71 18.70
N ASN A 175 -7.95 -19.41 19.95
CA ASN A 175 -7.29 -20.03 21.09
C ASN A 175 -7.54 -21.55 21.10
N ALA A 176 -6.46 -22.34 21.22
CA ALA A 176 -6.47 -23.81 21.25
C ALA A 176 -7.07 -24.48 19.99
N ASP A 177 -7.17 -23.75 18.89
CA ASP A 177 -7.69 -24.24 17.61
C ASP A 177 -6.65 -23.89 16.54
N SER A 178 -6.86 -22.82 15.77
CA SER A 178 -5.88 -22.25 14.84
C SER A 178 -5.05 -21.18 15.55
N CYS A 179 -4.02 -21.58 16.29
CA CYS A 179 -3.24 -20.68 17.14
C CYS A 179 -1.74 -20.61 16.85
N PHE A 180 -1.18 -21.49 16.01
CA PHE A 180 0.26 -21.51 15.76
C PHE A 180 0.59 -20.69 14.51
N ILE A 181 1.45 -19.69 14.65
CA ILE A 181 1.75 -18.73 13.59
C ILE A 181 3.18 -18.94 13.10
N SER A 182 3.33 -19.08 11.79
CA SER A 182 4.62 -19.11 11.09
C SER A 182 4.81 -17.80 10.33
N ILE A 183 5.87 -17.07 10.64
CA ILE A 183 6.26 -15.86 9.88
C ILE A 183 6.88 -16.26 8.55
N ALA A 184 7.61 -17.39 8.52
CA ALA A 184 8.23 -17.91 7.30
C ALA A 184 7.20 -18.32 6.23
N ASP A 185 6.07 -18.89 6.65
CA ASP A 185 5.00 -19.29 5.73
C ASP A 185 3.87 -18.26 5.65
N MET A 186 3.90 -17.21 6.50
CA MET A 186 2.86 -16.19 6.65
C MET A 186 1.45 -16.80 6.83
N ALA A 187 1.38 -17.82 7.70
CA ALA A 187 0.22 -18.68 7.87
C ALA A 187 -0.09 -18.97 9.33
N VAL A 188 -1.32 -19.41 9.58
CA VAL A 188 -1.81 -19.89 10.87
C VAL A 188 -2.14 -21.37 10.74
N TYR A 189 -1.72 -22.15 11.72
CA TYR A 189 -1.90 -23.59 11.79
C TYR A 189 -2.67 -24.01 13.03
N ASN A 190 -3.40 -25.11 12.90
CA ASN A 190 -3.89 -25.86 14.04
C ASN A 190 -2.78 -26.73 14.64
N ALA A 191 -3.06 -27.42 15.76
CA ALA A 191 -2.08 -28.25 16.45
C ALA A 191 -1.50 -29.40 15.58
N ALA A 192 -2.33 -30.04 14.76
CA ALA A 192 -1.89 -31.16 13.91
C ALA A 192 -0.93 -30.68 12.82
N ASP A 193 -1.28 -29.60 12.12
CA ASP A 193 -0.46 -29.01 11.07
C ASP A 193 0.84 -28.40 11.62
N ALA A 194 0.77 -27.84 12.82
CA ALA A 194 1.92 -27.27 13.52
C ALA A 194 2.91 -28.35 13.96
N ALA A 195 2.46 -29.56 14.33
CA ALA A 195 3.35 -30.68 14.67
C ALA A 195 4.23 -31.09 13.49
N ALA A 196 3.71 -31.03 12.26
CA ALA A 196 4.49 -31.29 11.05
C ALA A 196 5.43 -30.13 10.65
N LYS A 197 5.34 -28.97 11.32
CA LYS A 197 6.09 -27.74 11.00
C LYS A 197 6.61 -27.08 12.28
N ALA A 198 6.94 -27.89 13.30
CA ALA A 198 7.26 -27.38 14.64
C ALA A 198 8.46 -26.44 14.61
N ASP A 199 9.41 -26.73 13.73
CA ASP A 199 10.60 -25.93 13.47
C ASP A 199 10.31 -24.57 12.83
N LYS A 200 9.08 -24.29 12.38
CA LYS A 200 8.65 -23.03 11.76
C LYS A 200 7.69 -22.21 12.63
N ILE A 201 7.26 -22.72 13.78
CA ILE A 201 6.31 -22.01 14.63
C ILE A 201 7.03 -20.91 15.39
N ASP A 202 6.70 -19.66 15.05
CA ASP A 202 7.33 -18.47 15.61
C ASP A 202 6.53 -17.91 16.79
N LEU A 203 5.20 -17.99 16.73
CA LEU A 203 4.30 -17.45 17.75
C LEU A 203 3.11 -18.38 18.00
N VAL A 204 2.58 -18.30 19.20
CA VAL A 204 1.31 -18.91 19.62
C VAL A 204 0.36 -17.79 19.99
N TYR A 205 -0.81 -17.79 19.35
CA TYR A 205 -1.93 -16.96 19.75
C TYR A 205 -2.71 -17.65 20.88
N LEU A 206 -3.01 -16.91 21.94
CA LEU A 206 -3.85 -17.40 23.01
C LEU A 206 -4.69 -16.28 23.63
N TYR A 207 -5.77 -16.69 24.29
CA TYR A 207 -6.60 -15.78 25.09
C TYR A 207 -6.76 -16.32 26.51
N ARG A 208 -6.46 -15.51 27.52
CA ARG A 208 -6.70 -15.86 28.92
C ARG A 208 -7.45 -14.73 29.63
N SER A 209 -8.46 -15.13 30.40
CA SER A 209 -9.17 -14.25 31.33
C SER A 209 -8.78 -14.67 32.74
N ILE A 210 -7.80 -13.98 33.31
CA ILE A 210 -7.24 -14.30 34.62
C ILE A 210 -7.73 -13.24 35.61
N PRO A 211 -8.34 -13.61 36.75
CA PRO A 211 -8.79 -12.64 37.75
C PRO A 211 -7.67 -11.68 38.13
N ASN A 212 -7.98 -10.37 38.13
CA ASN A 212 -7.07 -9.28 38.49
C ASN A 212 -5.82 -9.11 37.60
N ILE A 213 -5.71 -9.84 36.48
CA ILE A 213 -4.61 -9.72 35.53
C ILE A 213 -5.14 -9.40 34.14
N SER A 214 -4.66 -8.30 33.56
CA SER A 214 -4.98 -7.92 32.18
C SER A 214 -4.16 -8.74 31.18
N PHE A 215 -4.47 -10.02 31.04
CA PHE A 215 -3.82 -10.91 30.07
C PHE A 215 -4.47 -10.82 28.68
N GLY A 216 -5.76 -11.13 28.55
CA GLY A 216 -6.51 -10.95 27.30
C GLY A 216 -5.94 -11.74 26.11
N HIS A 217 -5.94 -11.13 24.93
CA HIS A 217 -5.33 -11.70 23.71
C HIS A 217 -3.81 -11.54 23.75
N ALA A 218 -3.07 -12.57 23.39
CA ALA A 218 -1.61 -12.59 23.44
C ALA A 218 -1.01 -13.25 22.21
N LEU A 219 0.21 -12.82 21.87
CA LEU A 219 1.12 -13.46 20.92
C LEU A 219 2.39 -13.80 21.68
N VAL A 220 2.72 -15.08 21.77
CA VAL A 220 3.79 -15.56 22.65
C VAL A 220 4.64 -16.56 21.90
N SER A 221 5.95 -16.39 21.94
CA SER A 221 6.88 -17.32 21.31
C SER A 221 6.88 -18.68 22.02
N PRO A 222 6.97 -19.81 21.31
CA PRO A 222 6.97 -21.14 21.94
C PRO A 222 8.04 -21.36 23.01
N GLY A 223 9.25 -20.81 22.81
CA GLY A 223 10.36 -20.86 23.77
C GLY A 223 10.40 -19.71 24.79
N ALA A 224 9.34 -18.91 24.90
CA ALA A 224 9.24 -17.88 25.95
C ALA A 224 9.01 -18.50 27.33
N ASP A 225 9.04 -17.68 28.38
CA ASP A 225 8.72 -18.13 29.74
C ASP A 225 7.34 -18.81 29.77
N PRO A 226 7.23 -20.07 30.23
CA PRO A 226 5.98 -20.82 30.28
C PRO A 226 4.84 -20.12 31.04
N VAL A 227 5.14 -19.16 31.92
CA VAL A 227 4.11 -18.36 32.61
C VAL A 227 3.21 -17.58 31.63
N TYR A 228 3.71 -17.28 30.42
CA TYR A 228 2.95 -16.61 29.35
C TYR A 228 2.24 -17.59 28.40
N LEU A 229 2.40 -18.89 28.59
CA LEU A 229 1.74 -19.96 27.83
C LEU A 229 0.87 -20.88 28.72
N PRO A 230 0.10 -20.35 29.69
CA PRO A 230 -0.67 -21.20 30.59
C PRO A 230 -1.65 -22.05 29.79
N ASP A 231 -1.79 -23.34 30.08
CA ASP A 231 -2.69 -24.28 29.39
C ASP A 231 -2.46 -24.42 27.87
N VAL A 232 -1.26 -24.08 27.36
CA VAL A 232 -0.88 -24.35 25.98
C VAL A 232 -0.08 -25.64 25.91
N VAL A 233 -0.49 -26.55 25.03
CA VAL A 233 0.32 -27.72 24.64
C VAL A 233 1.08 -27.37 23.38
N LEU A 234 2.40 -27.28 23.48
CA LEU A 234 3.26 -26.99 22.34
C LEU A 234 3.52 -28.24 21.50
N PRO A 235 3.62 -28.11 20.17
CA PRO A 235 4.15 -29.17 19.33
C PRO A 235 5.55 -29.58 19.79
N PRO A 236 5.93 -30.87 19.71
CA PRO A 236 7.28 -31.30 20.01
C PRO A 236 8.30 -30.49 19.19
N ASN A 237 9.37 -30.03 19.84
CA ASN A 237 10.43 -29.20 19.25
C ASN A 237 10.03 -27.77 18.82
N ALA A 238 8.81 -27.30 19.10
CA ALA A 238 8.47 -25.89 18.95
C ALA A 238 9.09 -25.08 20.10
N ASN A 239 10.28 -24.54 19.91
CA ASN A 239 11.07 -23.86 20.95
C ASN A 239 11.68 -22.52 20.50
N ARG A 240 11.23 -21.97 19.36
CA ARG A 240 11.70 -20.67 18.87
C ARG A 240 11.45 -19.57 19.90
N VAL A 241 12.39 -18.62 20.00
CA VAL A 241 12.31 -17.40 20.80
C VAL A 241 12.28 -16.20 19.85
N THR A 242 11.12 -15.97 19.26
CA THR A 242 10.78 -14.83 18.41
C THR A 242 10.61 -13.61 19.28
N LYS A 243 11.26 -12.50 18.90
CA LYS A 243 11.11 -11.23 19.61
C LYS A 243 9.78 -10.60 19.22
N VAL A 244 9.09 -9.99 20.20
CA VAL A 244 7.75 -9.40 20.03
C VAL A 244 7.72 -8.05 20.72
N SER A 245 7.62 -6.97 19.95
CA SER A 245 7.47 -5.60 20.45
C SER A 245 6.06 -5.10 20.15
N LYS A 246 5.24 -5.00 21.20
CA LYS A 246 3.86 -4.52 21.09
C LYS A 246 3.81 -3.02 20.81
N VAL A 247 2.94 -2.64 19.89
CA VAL A 247 2.68 -1.25 19.50
C VAL A 247 1.18 -0.96 19.59
N TRP A 248 0.86 0.28 19.91
CA TRP A 248 -0.51 0.79 19.90
C TRP A 248 -0.65 1.85 18.80
N ASN A 249 -1.78 1.86 18.09
CA ASN A 249 -2.15 2.91 17.13
C ASN A 249 -1.25 3.03 15.88
N LEU A 250 -0.43 2.01 15.57
CA LEU A 250 0.30 1.93 14.29
C LEU A 250 -0.60 1.26 13.23
N ARG A 251 -1.51 2.05 12.67
CA ARG A 251 -2.57 1.58 11.76
C ARG A 251 -2.11 1.68 10.30
N ASP A 252 -1.27 0.75 9.88
CA ASP A 252 -0.83 0.65 8.47
C ASP A 252 -2.05 0.56 7.53
N PHE A 253 -2.10 1.41 6.51
CA PHE A 253 -3.23 1.53 5.60
C PHE A 253 -3.53 0.23 4.86
N ASN A 254 -2.50 -0.48 4.39
CA ASN A 254 -2.69 -1.70 3.62
C ASN A 254 -3.24 -2.84 4.49
N LEU A 255 -2.77 -2.96 5.74
CA LEU A 255 -3.20 -3.99 6.67
C LEU A 255 -4.53 -3.66 7.34
N ALA A 256 -4.73 -2.40 7.75
CA ALA A 256 -5.90 -1.96 8.49
C ALA A 256 -7.09 -1.65 7.56
N ARG A 257 -6.82 -1.13 6.35
CA ARG A 257 -7.83 -0.61 5.41
C ARG A 257 -8.76 0.42 6.05
N LEU A 258 -8.19 1.26 6.91
CA LEU A 258 -8.84 2.40 7.54
C LEU A 258 -8.46 3.70 6.81
N GLN A 259 -9.13 4.80 7.13
CA GLN A 259 -8.92 6.11 6.51
C GLN A 259 -7.55 6.78 6.82
N TYR A 260 -6.65 6.12 7.55
CA TYR A 260 -5.37 6.69 7.99
C TYR A 260 -4.27 6.41 6.97
N GLY A 261 -3.56 7.44 6.52
CA GLY A 261 -2.48 7.35 5.52
C GLY A 261 -1.10 6.94 6.07
N ILE A 262 -1.04 6.01 7.04
CA ILE A 262 0.24 5.50 7.57
C ILE A 262 0.64 4.28 6.76
N TYR A 263 1.89 4.19 6.31
CA TYR A 263 2.40 3.05 5.57
C TYR A 263 3.71 2.59 6.19
N ILE A 264 3.77 1.29 6.49
CA ILE A 264 5.01 0.60 6.82
C ILE A 264 5.67 0.19 5.51
N ASP A 265 6.93 0.55 5.35
CA ASP A 265 7.76 0.26 4.19
C ASP A 265 9.02 -0.57 4.50
N ASP A 266 9.82 -0.85 3.47
CA ASP A 266 11.05 -1.64 3.56
C ASP A 266 12.07 -1.04 4.55
N LEU A 267 12.16 0.30 4.63
CA LEU A 267 13.13 0.98 5.46
C LEU A 267 12.78 0.86 6.94
N ASP A 268 11.49 0.94 7.28
CA ASP A 268 11.00 0.73 8.65
C ASP A 268 11.46 -0.63 9.18
N PHE A 269 11.34 -1.68 8.36
CA PHE A 269 11.80 -3.02 8.72
C PHE A 269 13.32 -3.09 8.89
N GLN A 270 14.09 -2.37 8.07
CA GLN A 270 15.56 -2.37 8.14
C GLN A 270 16.07 -1.63 9.38
N GLN A 271 15.45 -0.51 9.73
CA GLN A 271 15.90 0.38 10.80
C GLN A 271 15.31 0.07 12.17
N LEU A 272 14.29 -0.79 12.24
CA LEU A 272 13.67 -1.20 13.50
C LEU A 272 14.73 -1.71 14.50
N ASP A 273 14.78 -1.07 15.67
CA ASP A 273 15.45 -1.64 16.84
C ASP A 273 14.44 -2.47 17.64
N ILE A 274 14.65 -3.79 17.62
CA ILE A 274 13.85 -4.78 18.36
C ILE A 274 14.74 -5.59 19.30
N SER A 275 15.99 -5.18 19.52
CA SER A 275 17.01 -5.94 20.26
C SER A 275 16.56 -6.37 21.66
N ASN A 276 15.87 -5.48 22.38
CA ASN A 276 15.43 -5.68 23.77
C ASN A 276 13.97 -6.18 23.89
N ALA A 277 13.33 -6.54 22.78
CA ALA A 277 11.93 -6.97 22.83
C ALA A 277 11.80 -8.37 23.45
N PRO A 278 10.78 -8.59 24.30
CA PRO A 278 10.55 -9.87 24.94
C PRO A 278 10.06 -10.93 23.94
N GLY A 279 10.00 -12.19 24.38
CA GLY A 279 9.40 -13.29 23.60
C GLY A 279 7.87 -13.33 23.64
N TYR A 280 7.20 -12.29 24.12
CA TYR A 280 5.76 -12.29 24.36
C TYR A 280 5.16 -10.89 24.30
N ALA A 281 3.88 -10.80 23.97
CA ALA A 281 3.07 -9.62 24.16
C ALA A 281 1.64 -10.03 24.56
N VAL A 282 1.09 -9.36 25.57
CA VAL A 282 -0.24 -9.63 26.11
C VAL A 282 -1.16 -8.43 25.95
N ASN A 283 -2.44 -8.64 26.21
CA ASN A 283 -3.50 -7.64 26.23
C ASN A 283 -3.66 -6.90 24.89
N PHE A 284 -3.57 -7.63 23.78
CA PHE A 284 -3.93 -7.10 22.48
C PHE A 284 -5.42 -6.77 22.43
N LYS A 285 -5.73 -5.70 21.70
CA LYS A 285 -7.09 -5.29 21.33
C LYS A 285 -7.09 -5.02 19.83
N ALA A 286 -8.26 -4.83 19.24
CA ALA A 286 -8.35 -4.31 17.88
C ALA A 286 -7.50 -3.04 17.75
N GLU A 287 -6.84 -2.90 16.60
CA GLU A 287 -5.93 -1.79 16.24
C GLU A 287 -4.59 -1.73 16.98
N ALA A 288 -4.33 -2.68 17.88
CA ALA A 288 -2.97 -2.93 18.33
C ALA A 288 -2.17 -3.64 17.21
N GLY A 289 -0.85 -3.65 17.36
CA GLY A 289 0.02 -4.44 16.52
C GLY A 289 1.28 -4.87 17.25
N ALA A 290 2.11 -5.66 16.57
CA ALA A 290 3.40 -6.07 17.08
C ALA A 290 4.42 -6.14 15.96
N TRP A 291 5.58 -5.54 16.19
CA TRP A 291 6.78 -5.88 15.45
C TRP A 291 7.34 -7.19 15.96
N VAL A 292 7.79 -8.03 15.04
CA VAL A 292 8.35 -9.34 15.36
C VAL A 292 9.63 -9.59 14.58
N GLU A 293 10.57 -10.30 15.18
CA GLU A 293 11.80 -10.77 14.54
C GLU A 293 11.98 -12.26 14.87
N THR A 294 12.12 -13.08 13.82
CA THR A 294 12.30 -14.53 13.97
C THR A 294 13.62 -14.84 14.66
N THR A 295 13.70 -15.98 15.36
CA THR A 295 14.88 -16.37 16.16
C THR A 295 16.18 -16.42 15.35
N ASP A 296 16.12 -16.80 14.08
CA ASP A 296 17.25 -16.83 13.15
C ASP A 296 17.63 -15.44 12.58
N GLY A 297 16.82 -14.42 12.88
CA GLY A 297 16.96 -13.07 12.33
C GLY A 297 16.73 -13.02 10.82
N LYS A 298 16.09 -14.03 10.22
CA LYS A 298 15.83 -14.09 8.78
C LYS A 298 14.70 -13.16 8.37
N TYR A 299 13.64 -13.08 9.18
CA TYR A 299 12.48 -12.26 8.88
C TYR A 299 12.18 -11.27 10.00
N ARG A 300 11.74 -10.08 9.61
CA ARG A 300 10.93 -9.22 10.46
C ARG A 300 9.52 -9.16 9.91
N ALA A 301 8.55 -9.03 10.80
CA ALA A 301 7.17 -8.82 10.40
C ALA A 301 6.48 -7.80 11.30
N TYR A 302 5.44 -7.18 10.76
CA TYR A 302 4.50 -6.38 11.51
C TYR A 302 3.14 -7.08 11.45
N ILE A 303 2.63 -7.47 12.61
CA ILE A 303 1.33 -8.12 12.76
C ILE A 303 0.35 -7.08 13.29
N TYR A 304 -0.72 -6.85 12.55
CA TYR A 304 -1.80 -5.95 12.91
C TYR A 304 -3.02 -6.74 13.39
N ILE A 305 -3.64 -6.32 14.49
CA ILE A 305 -4.86 -6.93 15.03
C ILE A 305 -6.08 -6.23 14.44
N ASN A 306 -6.63 -6.77 13.35
CA ASN A 306 -7.81 -6.20 12.68
C ASN A 306 -9.05 -6.24 13.56
N LYS A 307 -9.28 -7.38 14.24
CA LYS A 307 -10.44 -7.61 15.12
C LYS A 307 -10.03 -8.51 16.28
N ALA A 308 -10.65 -8.32 17.44
CA ALA A 308 -10.48 -9.17 18.62
C ALA A 308 -11.86 -9.43 19.26
N ASP A 309 -12.16 -10.69 19.54
CA ASP A 309 -13.42 -11.15 20.12
C ASP A 309 -13.13 -11.98 21.38
N ASN A 310 -13.38 -11.37 22.54
CA ASN A 310 -13.17 -12.01 23.84
C ASN A 310 -14.09 -13.22 24.07
N ALA A 311 -15.33 -13.16 23.59
CA ALA A 311 -16.32 -14.22 23.80
C ALA A 311 -15.97 -15.48 23.00
N LYS A 312 -15.53 -15.29 21.75
CA LYS A 312 -15.06 -16.37 20.87
C LYS A 312 -13.62 -16.76 21.09
N LYS A 313 -12.87 -16.00 21.91
CA LYS A 313 -11.44 -16.19 22.18
C LYS A 313 -10.63 -16.20 20.88
N SER A 314 -11.01 -15.35 19.93
CA SER A 314 -10.46 -15.32 18.57
C SER A 314 -10.10 -13.90 18.15
N ALA A 315 -9.23 -13.78 17.15
CA ALA A 315 -8.90 -12.53 16.51
C ALA A 315 -8.74 -12.73 15.00
N VAL A 316 -8.70 -11.62 14.27
CA VAL A 316 -8.28 -11.57 12.86
C VAL A 316 -7.04 -10.72 12.79
N ILE A 317 -5.98 -11.26 12.20
CA ILE A 317 -4.69 -10.57 12.07
C ILE A 317 -4.30 -10.43 10.60
N SER A 318 -3.57 -9.37 10.28
CA SER A 318 -2.93 -9.18 8.98
C SER A 318 -1.44 -8.94 9.20
N MET A 319 -0.60 -9.29 8.23
CA MET A 319 0.84 -9.27 8.40
C MET A 319 1.55 -8.74 7.17
N LYS A 320 2.49 -7.80 7.38
CA LYS A 320 3.59 -7.51 6.45
C LYS A 320 4.85 -8.22 6.94
N ARG A 321 5.65 -8.75 6.02
CA ARG A 321 6.93 -9.39 6.34
C ARG A 321 8.03 -8.88 5.42
N TYR A 322 9.21 -8.66 5.97
CA TYR A 322 10.42 -8.33 5.24
C TYR A 322 11.52 -9.38 5.52
N THR A 323 12.19 -9.83 4.46
CA THR A 323 13.34 -10.74 4.56
C THR A 323 14.63 -9.94 4.72
N LEU A 324 15.30 -10.10 5.85
CA LEU A 324 16.57 -9.42 6.16
C LEU A 324 17.78 -10.11 5.53
N LYS A 325 17.75 -11.44 5.44
CA LYS A 325 18.85 -12.31 4.99
C LYS A 325 18.37 -13.34 3.97
#